data_AF-Q5DAB5-F1
#
_entry.id   AF-Q5DAB5-F1
#
_cell.length_a   1.000
_cell.length_b   1.000
_cell.length_c   1.000
_cell.angle_alpha   90.00
_cell.angle_beta   90.00
_cell.angle_gamma   90.00
#
_symmetry.space_group_name_H-M   'P 1'
#
loop_
_entity.id
_entity.type
_entity.pdbx_description
1 polymer ?
#
loop_
_entity_poly.entity_id
_entity_poly.type
_entity_poly.pdbx_seq_one_letter_code
_entity_poly.pdbx_strand_id
1 'polypeptide(L)'
;MDKLQKILDENLEVMRLMPTAFLTIGAYLLAKHFYIFTTFNSVHSIPPDVYSRQIRLKGLVRAINCTGDLEIFHVPKVRIPFQVPHDMMKISIPIQHFELSMKWLKQNVHSGERIVFIPIKPLVEDAKLLAIVYKNKRHILPNVG
;
A
#
# COMPACT_ATOMS: atom_id res chain seq x y z
N MET A 1 1.13 -16.17 52.28
CA MET A 1 0.75 -16.52 50.90
C MET A 1 -0.61 -15.94 50.51
N ASP A 2 -1.49 -15.68 51.49
CA ASP A 2 -2.90 -15.29 51.27
C ASP A 2 -3.14 -13.95 50.56
N LYS A 3 -2.28 -12.93 50.76
CA LYS A 3 -2.46 -11.62 50.09
C LYS A 3 -2.25 -11.72 48.57
N LEU A 4 -1.32 -12.55 48.11
CA LEU A 4 -1.04 -12.73 46.68
C LEU A 4 -2.15 -13.53 46.01
N GLN A 5 -2.66 -14.58 46.65
CA GLN A 5 -3.81 -15.33 46.15
C GLN A 5 -5.08 -14.48 46.11
N LYS A 6 -5.33 -13.65 47.13
CA LYS A 6 -6.49 -12.75 47.15
C LYS A 6 -6.43 -11.69 46.05
N ILE A 7 -5.25 -11.11 45.80
CA ILE A 7 -5.03 -10.17 44.68
C ILE A 7 -5.16 -10.89 43.33
N LEU A 8 -4.69 -12.14 43.23
CA LEU A 8 -4.78 -12.91 42.00
C LEU A 8 -6.21 -13.32 41.67
N ASP A 9 -7.00 -13.72 42.67
CA ASP A 9 -8.42 -14.08 42.52
C ASP A 9 -9.29 -12.86 42.25
N GLU A 10 -9.04 -11.72 42.92
CA GLU A 10 -9.76 -10.47 42.67
C GLU A 10 -9.44 -9.86 41.29
N ASN A 11 -8.27 -10.15 40.70
CA ASN A 11 -7.83 -9.59 39.41
C ASN A 11 -7.69 -10.63 38.30
N LEU A 12 -8.25 -11.83 38.49
CA LEU A 12 -8.07 -12.97 37.58
C LEU A 12 -8.69 -12.68 36.20
N GLU A 13 -9.82 -11.96 36.16
CA GLU A 13 -10.44 -11.50 34.91
C GLU A 13 -9.57 -10.46 34.19
N VAL A 14 -8.95 -9.53 34.94
CA VAL A 14 -8.06 -8.51 34.37
C VAL A 14 -6.81 -9.17 33.79
N MET A 15 -6.20 -10.12 34.49
CA MET A 15 -5.05 -10.88 33.96
C MET A 15 -5.40 -11.68 32.71
N ARG A 16 -6.64 -12.17 32.57
CA ARG A 16 -7.09 -12.86 31.36
C ARG A 16 -7.29 -11.93 30.17
N LEU A 17 -7.73 -10.70 30.41
CA LEU A 17 -8.04 -9.73 29.35
C LEU A 17 -6.82 -8.92 28.88
N MET A 18 -5.81 -8.75 29.75
CA MET A 18 -4.60 -7.96 29.46
C MET A 18 -3.85 -8.41 28.21
N PRO A 19 -3.52 -9.71 28.00
CA PRO A 19 -2.80 -10.14 26.80
C PRO A 19 -3.53 -9.79 25.50
N THR A 20 -4.86 -10.01 25.48
CA THR A 20 -5.72 -9.64 24.35
C THR A 20 -5.73 -8.13 24.12
N ALA A 21 -5.84 -7.32 25.18
CA ALA A 21 -5.80 -5.87 25.06
C ALA A 21 -4.46 -5.36 24.51
N PHE A 22 -3.33 -5.89 24.99
CA PHE A 22 -2.01 -5.52 24.45
C PHE A 22 -1.84 -5.95 23.00
N LEU A 23 -2.35 -7.14 22.63
CA LEU A 23 -2.28 -7.62 21.25
C LEU A 23 -3.11 -6.75 20.30
N THR A 24 -4.32 -6.37 20.69
CA THR A 24 -5.18 -5.50 19.86
C THR A 24 -4.58 -4.11 19.71
N ILE A 25 -4.07 -3.51 20.80
CA ILE A 25 -3.39 -2.21 20.76
C ILE A 25 -2.13 -2.28 19.89
N GLY A 26 -1.30 -3.31 20.06
CA GLY A 26 -0.08 -3.51 19.27
C GLY A 26 -0.39 -3.67 17.78
N ALA A 27 -1.36 -4.49 17.42
CA ALA A 27 -1.80 -4.68 16.04
C ALA A 27 -2.34 -3.37 15.43
N TYR A 28 -3.12 -2.60 16.19
CA TYR A 28 -3.62 -1.29 15.75
C TYR A 28 -2.49 -0.30 15.48
N LEU A 29 -1.53 -0.17 16.41
CA LEU A 29 -0.38 0.73 16.27
C LEU A 29 0.47 0.35 15.06
N LEU A 30 0.74 -0.94 14.84
CA LEU A 30 1.48 -1.42 13.67
C LEU A 30 0.71 -1.13 12.37
N ALA A 31 -0.60 -1.39 12.35
CA ALA A 31 -1.41 -1.13 11.18
C ALA A 31 -1.44 0.35 10.80
N LYS A 32 -1.53 1.23 11.80
CA LYS A 32 -1.43 2.69 11.63
C LYS A 32 -0.04 3.10 11.14
N HIS A 33 1.01 2.55 11.75
CA HIS A 33 2.40 2.89 11.43
C HIS A 33 2.79 2.52 9.98
N PHE A 34 2.27 1.40 9.47
CA PHE A 34 2.55 0.90 8.12
C PHE A 34 1.44 1.22 7.10
N TYR A 35 0.43 2.01 7.48
CA TYR A 35 -0.68 2.40 6.62
C TYR A 35 -1.38 1.21 5.93
N ILE A 36 -1.55 0.10 6.67
CA ILE A 36 -1.99 -1.20 6.10
C ILE A 36 -3.40 -1.11 5.52
N PHE A 37 -4.28 -0.40 6.21
CA PHE A 37 -5.70 -0.23 5.85
C PHE A 37 -5.99 1.09 5.14
N THR A 38 -5.00 1.98 5.06
CA THR A 38 -5.17 3.32 4.50
C THR A 38 -5.16 3.25 2.98
N THR A 39 -6.10 3.98 2.37
CA THR A 39 -6.14 4.17 0.93
C THR A 39 -5.87 5.62 0.61
N PHE A 40 -4.94 5.87 -0.32
CA PHE A 40 -4.60 7.22 -0.78
C PHE A 40 -5.31 7.49 -2.10
N ASN A 41 -6.21 8.45 -2.11
CA ASN A 41 -7.02 8.82 -3.28
C ASN A 41 -6.29 9.86 -4.16
N SER A 42 -5.36 10.61 -3.59
CA SER A 42 -4.57 11.63 -4.30
C SER A 42 -3.14 11.66 -3.79
N VAL A 43 -2.23 12.18 -4.61
CA VAL A 43 -0.82 12.40 -4.25
C VAL A 43 -0.72 13.25 -2.98
N HIS A 44 -1.58 14.26 -2.84
CA HIS A 44 -1.62 15.16 -1.68
C HIS A 44 -2.13 14.46 -0.40
N SER A 45 -2.84 13.34 -0.53
CA SER A 45 -3.32 12.58 0.63
C SER A 45 -2.25 11.68 1.25
N ILE A 46 -1.10 11.52 0.58
CA ILE A 46 0.00 10.68 1.05
C ILE A 46 0.80 11.43 2.13
N PRO A 47 0.88 10.91 3.37
CA PRO A 47 1.64 11.55 4.44
C PRO A 47 3.14 11.62 4.15
N PRO A 48 3.84 12.66 4.65
CA PRO A 48 5.31 12.79 4.52
C PRO A 48 6.10 11.54 4.97
N ASP A 49 5.62 10.87 6.03
CA ASP A 49 6.21 9.65 6.57
C ASP A 49 6.29 8.49 5.58
N VAL A 50 5.37 8.43 4.61
CA VAL A 50 5.36 7.38 3.58
C VAL A 50 6.57 7.53 2.66
N TYR A 51 6.94 8.78 2.34
CA TYR A 51 8.09 9.11 1.51
C TYR A 51 9.41 8.87 2.27
N SER A 52 9.53 9.42 3.49
CA SER A 52 10.76 9.33 4.28
C SER A 52 11.13 7.89 4.63
N ARG A 53 10.14 7.03 4.87
CA ARG A 53 10.33 5.61 5.19
C ARG A 53 10.28 4.68 3.97
N GLN A 54 10.10 5.23 2.77
CA GLN A 54 10.01 4.46 1.52
C GLN A 54 8.99 3.31 1.59
N ILE A 55 7.82 3.60 2.14
CA ILE A 55 6.78 2.58 2.36
C ILE A 55 6.27 2.08 0.99
N ARG A 56 6.34 0.76 0.79
CA ARG A 56 5.81 0.10 -0.41
C ARG A 56 4.28 0.14 -0.42
N LEU A 57 3.73 0.79 -1.45
CA LEU A 57 2.32 0.89 -1.75
C LEU A 57 1.94 -0.06 -2.89
N LYS A 58 0.64 -0.34 -3.05
CA LYS A 58 0.12 -1.18 -4.12
C LYS A 58 -0.83 -0.38 -4.98
N GLY A 59 -0.82 -0.65 -6.28
CA GLY A 59 -1.71 0.00 -7.23
C GLY A 59 -2.27 -1.00 -8.23
N LEU A 60 -3.42 -0.68 -8.80
CA LEU A 60 -3.99 -1.32 -9.97
C LEU A 60 -3.82 -0.37 -11.16
N VAL A 61 -3.14 -0.82 -12.21
CA VAL A 61 -2.98 -0.03 -13.43
C VAL A 61 -4.32 0.08 -14.14
N ARG A 62 -4.70 1.29 -14.51
CA ARG A 62 -5.85 1.56 -15.37
C ARG A 62 -5.39 1.76 -16.81
N ALA A 63 -4.44 2.66 -17.01
CA ALA A 63 -3.96 3.06 -18.33
C ALA A 63 -2.53 3.62 -18.23
N ILE A 64 -1.92 3.81 -19.40
CA ILE A 64 -0.63 4.46 -19.56
C ILE A 64 -0.89 5.69 -20.44
N ASN A 65 -0.53 6.87 -19.95
CA ASN A 65 -0.73 8.12 -20.67
C ASN A 65 0.28 8.26 -21.84
N CYS A 66 0.07 9.24 -22.72
CA CYS A 66 0.98 9.56 -23.82
C CYS A 66 2.40 9.92 -23.37
N THR A 67 2.55 10.46 -22.15
CA THR A 67 3.83 10.81 -21.52
C THR A 67 4.57 9.63 -20.89
N GLY A 68 3.95 8.45 -20.81
CA GLY A 68 4.49 7.29 -20.08
C GLY A 68 4.11 7.23 -18.61
N ASP A 69 3.35 8.22 -18.11
CA ASP A 69 2.82 8.17 -16.75
C ASP A 69 1.77 7.06 -16.61
N LEU A 70 1.84 6.33 -15.50
CA LEU A 70 0.88 5.29 -15.14
C LEU A 70 -0.31 5.90 -14.41
N GLU A 71 -1.51 5.67 -14.95
CA GLU A 71 -2.75 5.97 -14.26
C GLU A 71 -3.15 4.75 -13.43
N ILE A 72 -3.24 4.92 -12.12
CA ILE A 72 -3.45 3.82 -11.20
C ILE A 72 -4.56 4.12 -10.20
N PHE A 73 -5.18 3.07 -9.68
CA PHE A 73 -5.96 3.11 -8.46
C PHE A 73 -5.11 2.57 -7.31
N HIS A 74 -4.95 3.34 -6.24
CA HIS A 74 -4.25 2.83 -5.06
C HIS A 74 -5.04 1.69 -4.43
N VAL A 75 -4.35 0.66 -3.95
CA VAL A 75 -4.95 -0.51 -3.30
C VAL A 75 -4.32 -0.66 -1.92
N PRO A 76 -5.12 -0.62 -0.83
CA PRO A 76 -4.58 -0.85 0.51
C PRO A 76 -4.04 -2.28 0.62
N LYS A 77 -3.12 -2.50 1.56
CA LYS A 77 -2.53 -3.83 1.77
C LYS A 77 -3.57 -4.85 2.24
N VAL A 78 -4.51 -4.41 3.06
CA VAL A 78 -5.65 -5.20 3.50
C VAL A 78 -6.93 -4.42 3.17
N ARG A 79 -7.87 -5.09 2.48
CA ARG A 79 -9.17 -4.51 2.15
C ARG A 79 -10.13 -4.68 3.32
N ILE A 80 -10.83 -3.61 3.65
CA ILE A 80 -11.94 -3.63 4.59
C ILE A 80 -13.22 -3.79 3.76
N PRO A 81 -14.21 -4.61 4.17
CA PRO A 81 -15.52 -4.59 3.52
C PRO A 81 -16.07 -3.15 3.54
N PHE A 82 -16.77 -2.74 2.48
CA PHE A 82 -17.38 -1.40 2.32
C PHE A 82 -16.46 -0.24 1.91
N GLN A 83 -15.27 -0.50 1.36
CA GLN A 83 -14.46 0.57 0.78
C GLN A 83 -15.08 1.12 -0.52
N VAL A 84 -15.30 2.44 -0.54
CA VAL A 84 -15.85 3.23 -1.66
C VAL A 84 -14.88 3.22 -2.86
N PRO A 85 -15.38 3.30 -4.11
CA PRO A 85 -14.55 3.43 -5.31
C PRO A 85 -13.53 4.57 -5.20
N HIS A 86 -12.35 4.32 -5.79
CA HIS A 86 -11.14 5.11 -5.56
C HIS A 86 -10.89 6.12 -6.68
N ASP A 87 -10.36 7.28 -6.29
CA ASP A 87 -9.83 8.24 -7.25
C ASP A 87 -8.53 7.73 -7.89
N MET A 88 -8.29 8.24 -9.09
CA MET A 88 -7.15 7.86 -9.90
C MET A 88 -5.94 8.71 -9.54
N MET A 89 -4.79 8.05 -9.41
CA MET A 89 -3.50 8.70 -9.17
C MET A 89 -2.58 8.51 -10.38
N LYS A 90 -1.81 9.55 -10.70
CA LYS A 90 -0.80 9.49 -11.76
C LYS A 90 0.57 9.24 -11.16
N ILE A 91 1.23 8.18 -11.60
CA ILE A 91 2.60 7.83 -11.22
C ILE A 91 3.53 8.11 -12.40
N SER A 92 4.58 8.88 -12.14
CA SER A 92 5.68 9.08 -13.07
C SER A 92 6.85 8.18 -12.68
N ILE A 93 7.38 7.45 -13.66
CA ILE A 93 8.58 6.63 -13.49
C ILE A 93 9.80 7.55 -13.69
N PRO A 94 10.86 7.49 -12.86
CA PRO A 94 12.01 8.39 -12.93
C PRO A 94 12.94 8.08 -14.11
N ILE A 95 12.40 8.02 -15.32
CA ILE A 95 13.13 7.81 -16.58
C ILE A 95 12.55 8.73 -17.65
N GLN A 96 13.39 9.15 -18.59
CA GLN A 96 12.92 9.84 -19.79
C GLN A 96 12.38 8.81 -20.79
N HIS A 97 11.12 8.95 -21.16
CA HIS A 97 10.47 8.05 -22.09
C HIS A 97 10.77 8.43 -23.55
N PHE A 98 11.37 7.50 -24.28
CA PHE A 98 11.50 7.50 -25.74
C PHE A 98 10.50 6.52 -26.37
N GLU A 99 10.29 6.57 -27.68
CA GLU A 99 9.33 5.70 -28.40
C GLU A 99 9.50 4.21 -28.07
N LEU A 100 10.74 3.70 -28.05
CA LEU A 100 11.03 2.31 -27.71
C LEU A 100 10.62 1.96 -26.28
N SER A 101 10.93 2.84 -25.32
CA SER A 101 10.55 2.64 -23.92
C SER A 101 9.03 2.69 -23.74
N MET A 102 8.34 3.56 -24.50
CA MET A 102 6.89 3.67 -24.50
C MET A 102 6.23 2.43 -25.08
N LYS A 103 6.77 1.93 -26.20
CA LYS A 103 6.32 0.68 -26.82
C LYS A 103 6.51 -0.49 -25.86
N TRP A 104 7.68 -0.59 -25.22
CA TRP A 104 7.95 -1.59 -24.21
C TRP A 104 6.97 -1.50 -23.04
N LEU A 105 6.72 -0.29 -22.51
CA LEU A 105 5.82 -0.09 -21.38
C LEU A 105 4.39 -0.53 -21.71
N LYS A 106 3.87 -0.14 -22.88
CA LYS A 106 2.53 -0.53 -23.35
C LYS A 106 2.41 -2.04 -23.62
N GLN A 107 3.49 -2.69 -24.03
CA GLN A 107 3.53 -4.14 -24.25
C GLN A 107 3.65 -4.94 -22.94
N ASN A 108 4.25 -4.37 -21.90
CA ASN A 108 4.59 -5.08 -20.67
C ASN A 108 3.74 -4.68 -19.47
N VAL A 109 2.99 -3.60 -19.53
CA VAL A 109 2.11 -3.13 -18.46
C VAL A 109 0.70 -3.00 -19.01
N HIS A 110 -0.22 -3.79 -18.47
CA HIS A 110 -1.60 -3.86 -18.96
C HIS A 110 -2.59 -3.28 -17.96
N SER A 111 -3.76 -2.86 -18.48
CA SER A 111 -4.88 -2.47 -17.64
C SER A 111 -5.31 -3.64 -16.74
N GLY A 112 -5.62 -3.35 -15.47
CA GLY A 112 -5.95 -4.33 -14.44
C GLY A 112 -4.74 -4.98 -13.77
N GLU A 113 -3.51 -4.72 -14.22
CA GLU A 113 -2.33 -5.29 -13.57
C GLU A 113 -2.07 -4.67 -12.20
N ARG A 114 -1.70 -5.53 -11.24
CA ARG A 114 -1.30 -5.10 -9.91
C ARG A 114 0.19 -4.80 -9.88
N ILE A 115 0.52 -3.60 -9.44
CA ILE A 115 1.91 -3.14 -9.26
C ILE A 115 2.18 -2.84 -7.78
N VAL A 116 3.45 -2.91 -7.42
CA VAL A 116 3.98 -2.35 -6.18
C VAL A 116 4.77 -1.11 -6.55
N PHE A 117 4.63 -0.03 -5.79
CA PHE A 117 5.41 1.17 -6.03
C PHE A 117 5.94 1.77 -4.74
N ILE A 118 7.09 2.43 -4.84
CA ILE A 118 7.73 3.16 -3.74
C ILE A 118 7.68 4.66 -4.08
N PRO A 119 6.89 5.46 -3.36
CA PRO A 119 6.82 6.90 -3.59
C PRO A 119 8.16 7.55 -3.23
N ILE A 120 8.67 8.40 -4.13
CA ILE A 120 9.90 9.17 -3.90
C ILE A 120 9.53 10.59 -3.46
N LYS A 121 8.76 11.30 -4.29
CA LYS A 121 8.29 12.67 -3.98
C LYS A 121 7.04 13.04 -4.79
N PRO A 122 6.20 13.95 -4.28
CA PRO A 122 5.14 14.54 -5.07
C PRO A 122 5.73 15.52 -6.11
N LEU A 123 5.17 15.52 -7.32
CA LEU A 123 5.39 16.53 -8.36
C LEU A 123 4.17 17.44 -8.35
N VAL A 124 4.27 18.51 -7.55
CA VAL A 124 3.14 19.37 -7.13
C VAL A 124 2.47 20.06 -8.32
N GLU A 125 3.25 20.44 -9.32
CA GLU A 125 2.77 21.16 -10.51
C GLU A 125 1.80 20.34 -11.36
N ASP A 126 1.95 19.02 -11.38
CA ASP A 126 1.23 18.11 -12.28
C ASP A 126 0.25 17.16 -11.54
N ALA A 127 0.14 17.28 -10.21
CA ALA A 127 -0.54 16.30 -9.36
C ALA A 127 -0.06 14.85 -9.63
N LYS A 128 1.24 14.69 -9.92
CA LYS A 128 1.89 13.41 -10.20
C LYS A 128 2.71 12.95 -9.01
N LEU A 129 2.89 11.65 -8.90
CA LEU A 129 3.77 11.03 -7.92
C LEU A 129 4.99 10.45 -8.63
N LEU A 130 6.19 10.94 -8.32
CA LEU A 130 7.42 10.27 -8.76
C LEU A 130 7.60 9.00 -7.92
N ALA A 131 7.66 7.83 -8.55
CA ALA A 131 7.79 6.57 -7.84
C ALA A 131 8.58 5.51 -8.62
N ILE A 132 9.23 4.61 -7.87
CA ILE A 132 9.81 3.39 -8.43
C ILE A 132 8.71 2.34 -8.52
N VAL A 133 8.54 1.72 -9.69
CA VAL A 133 7.45 0.77 -9.97
C VAL A 133 8.00 -0.63 -10.17
N TYR A 134 7.38 -1.59 -9.50
CA TYR A 134 7.67 -3.02 -9.61
C TYR A 134 6.42 -3.75 -10.09
N LYS A 135 6.55 -4.46 -11.21
CA LYS A 135 5.52 -5.37 -11.68
C LYS A 135 5.56 -6.65 -10.85
N ASN A 136 4.42 -7.06 -10.31
CA ASN A 136 4.32 -8.34 -9.61
C ASN A 136 4.27 -9.47 -10.66
N LYS A 137 5.39 -10.16 -10.89
CA LYS A 137 5.40 -11.36 -11.73
C LYS A 137 4.68 -12.48 -10.97
N ARG A 138 3.42 -12.76 -11.32
CA ARG A 138 2.86 -14.08 -11.02
C ARG A 138 3.65 -15.08 -11.86
N HIS A 139 4.42 -15.95 -11.21
CA HIS A 139 4.90 -17.16 -11.85
C HIS A 139 3.66 -18.00 -12.19
N ILE A 140 3.15 -17.86 -13.41
CA ILE A 140 2.25 -18.85 -13.99
C ILE A 140 3.19 -20.01 -14.34
N LEU A 141 3.18 -21.06 -13.53
CA LEU A 141 3.81 -22.32 -13.93
C LEU A 141 3.20 -22.73 -15.26
N PRO A 142 4.00 -23.08 -16.28
CA PRO A 142 3.45 -23.60 -17.52
C PRO A 142 2.66 -24.87 -17.20
N ASN A 143 1.38 -24.90 -17.58
CA ASN A 143 0.61 -26.14 -17.62
C ASN A 143 1.33 -27.06 -18.62
N VAL A 144 2.02 -28.07 -18.10
CA VAL A 144 2.50 -29.19 -18.91
C VAL A 144 1.26 -30.07 -19.11
N GLY A 145 0.76 -30.08 -20.35
CA GLY A 145 -0.33 -30.95 -20.79
C GLY A 145 0.11 -32.41 -20.93
#